data_AF-A0A6J3BPQ9-F1
#
_entry.id   AF-A0A6J3BPQ9-F1
#
_cell.length_a   1.000
_cell.length_b   1.000
_cell.length_c   1.000
_cell.angle_alpha   90.00
_cell.angle_beta   90.00
_cell.angle_gamma   90.00
#
_symmetry.space_group_name_H-M   'P 1'
#
loop_
_entity.id
_entity.type
_entity.pdbx_description
1 polymer ?
#
loop_
_entity_poly.entity_id
_entity_poly.type
_entity_poly.pdbx_seq_one_letter_code
_entity_poly.pdbx_strand_id
1 'polypeptide(L)'
;MIPLRATLRPGYEDLDVNDNQPKKWLLLEVVRSSLKCICLLARLVLRYGQRLASHEDEATTSGVTDGAPCDQQNRVIFMNSQQPIKFVSNRISTAKYSVPSFIPLFLFEQFRRYSNCFFLLIALLQQIPDVSPTGRWTTLTPLILILSVSAIKEIVEDFKRHRADDETNRRKVEVLREGRWERIRWERLQVGDICKVINNQFFPADLILLASSAPQGMSFIETSNLDGETNLKVRQAQAETARLDTAAELAAYRATVQCEPPNRHLYEFNGSLKPTNTKAIPLGLEQMLLRGAMLRNTSWVHALVVYTGHETKLMKNSTKAPLKRSSIDRQTNTHILMLFIILLALSLLSAIFNELWMRSHNDWYIGLEEAQNAHFGFNFLTFLILYNNLIPISLQVTAEIVRFFQVSISITT
;
A
#
# COMPACT_ATOMS: atom_id res chain seq x y z
N MET A 1 13.03 -91.24 -21.24
CA MET A 1 11.67 -91.79 -21.08
C MET A 1 10.98 -90.98 -19.99
N ILE A 2 10.02 -90.14 -20.35
CA ILE A 2 9.16 -89.30 -19.47
C ILE A 2 7.97 -90.18 -19.01
N PRO A 3 7.43 -90.07 -17.76
CA PRO A 3 6.35 -89.12 -17.39
C PRO A 3 6.51 -88.52 -15.96
N LEU A 4 6.33 -87.22 -15.69
CA LEU A 4 5.13 -86.36 -15.68
C LEU A 4 3.94 -86.92 -14.88
N ARG A 5 3.78 -86.44 -13.63
CA ARG A 5 2.47 -86.33 -12.96
C ARG A 5 2.47 -85.09 -12.05
N ALA A 6 1.67 -84.11 -12.43
CA ALA A 6 1.38 -82.91 -11.64
C ALA A 6 0.38 -83.25 -10.52
N THR A 7 0.64 -82.76 -9.31
CA THR A 7 -0.28 -82.78 -8.17
C THR A 7 -0.55 -81.35 -7.74
N LEU A 8 -1.82 -80.97 -7.83
CA LEU A 8 -2.41 -79.71 -7.37
C LEU A 8 -2.22 -79.49 -5.87
N ARG A 9 -1.92 -78.26 -5.46
CA ARG A 9 -2.43 -77.66 -4.23
C ARG A 9 -2.85 -76.20 -4.48
N PRO A 10 -4.02 -75.77 -3.96
CA PRO A 10 -4.53 -74.42 -4.11
C PRO A 10 -4.10 -73.51 -2.94
N GLY A 11 -4.21 -72.19 -3.15
CA GLY A 11 -4.23 -71.22 -2.05
C GLY A 11 -3.22 -70.10 -2.19
N TYR A 12 -3.55 -69.11 -3.03
CA TYR A 12 -3.15 -67.72 -2.77
C TYR A 12 -4.42 -66.90 -2.95
N GLU A 13 -5.06 -66.60 -1.83
CA GLU A 13 -6.14 -65.62 -1.74
C GLU A 13 -5.57 -64.23 -2.03
N ASP A 14 -6.32 -63.49 -2.84
CA ASP A 14 -6.12 -62.10 -3.17
C ASP A 14 -6.03 -61.22 -1.92
N LEU A 15 -4.92 -60.50 -1.77
CA LEU A 15 -4.84 -59.31 -0.94
C LEU A 15 -5.11 -58.10 -1.84
N ASP A 16 -6.40 -57.78 -1.99
CA ASP A 16 -6.85 -56.48 -2.51
C ASP A 16 -6.42 -55.36 -1.54
N VAL A 17 -5.18 -54.90 -1.68
CA VAL A 17 -4.73 -53.65 -1.09
C VAL A 17 -5.31 -52.52 -1.95
N ASN A 18 -6.40 -51.95 -1.45
CA ASN A 18 -7.14 -50.81 -1.96
C ASN A 18 -6.22 -49.63 -2.39
N ASP A 19 -5.80 -49.62 -3.66
CA ASP A 19 -4.98 -48.58 -4.33
C ASP A 19 -5.65 -47.18 -4.33
N ASN A 20 -6.93 -47.12 -3.92
CA ASN A 20 -7.71 -45.89 -3.87
C ASN A 20 -7.56 -45.09 -2.56
N GLN A 21 -6.98 -45.69 -1.50
CA GLN A 21 -6.72 -45.01 -0.21
C GLN A 21 -5.67 -43.88 -0.29
N PRO A 22 -4.47 -44.09 -0.89
CA PRO A 22 -3.47 -43.02 -1.01
C PRO A 22 -3.96 -41.88 -1.90
N LYS A 23 -4.72 -42.17 -2.97
CA LYS A 23 -5.29 -41.14 -3.86
C LYS A 23 -6.39 -40.32 -3.17
N LYS A 24 -7.26 -40.95 -2.37
CA LYS A 24 -8.25 -40.26 -1.52
C LYS A 24 -7.60 -39.39 -0.45
N TRP A 25 -6.56 -39.89 0.20
CA TRP A 25 -5.82 -39.14 1.21
C TRP A 25 -5.09 -37.96 0.57
N LEU A 26 -4.45 -38.14 -0.59
CA LEU A 26 -3.81 -37.06 -1.35
C LEU A 26 -4.82 -36.03 -1.86
N LEU A 27 -6.00 -36.46 -2.35
CA LEU A 27 -7.06 -35.55 -2.76
C LEU A 27 -7.65 -34.81 -1.57
N LEU A 28 -7.98 -35.49 -0.47
CA LEU A 28 -8.44 -34.84 0.75
C LEU A 28 -7.37 -33.92 1.30
N GLU A 29 -6.10 -34.28 1.28
CA GLU A 29 -5.03 -33.44 1.79
C GLU A 29 -4.70 -32.30 0.81
N VAL A 30 -4.81 -32.45 -0.52
CA VAL A 30 -4.61 -31.36 -1.48
C VAL A 30 -5.83 -30.46 -1.56
N VAL A 31 -7.05 -30.98 -1.52
CA VAL A 31 -8.28 -30.19 -1.43
C VAL A 31 -8.33 -29.51 -0.07
N ARG A 32 -8.01 -30.18 1.04
CA ARG A 32 -7.90 -29.58 2.38
C ARG A 32 -6.73 -28.64 2.48
N SER A 33 -5.59 -28.89 1.83
CA SER A 33 -4.42 -27.99 1.81
C SER A 33 -4.67 -26.81 0.90
N SER A 34 -5.37 -26.97 -0.22
CA SER A 34 -5.81 -25.88 -1.11
C SER A 34 -6.91 -25.06 -0.46
N LEU A 35 -7.93 -25.67 0.15
CA LEU A 35 -8.95 -24.98 0.95
C LEU A 35 -8.33 -24.37 2.20
N LYS A 36 -7.38 -25.01 2.87
CA LYS A 36 -6.61 -24.41 3.99
C LYS A 36 -5.78 -23.26 3.47
N CYS A 37 -5.08 -23.38 2.35
CA CYS A 37 -4.21 -22.34 1.80
C CYS A 37 -5.04 -21.17 1.31
N ILE A 38 -6.21 -21.42 0.70
CA ILE A 38 -7.20 -20.42 0.30
C ILE A 38 -7.88 -19.83 1.53
N CYS A 39 -8.22 -20.61 2.56
CA CYS A 39 -8.79 -20.09 3.81
C CYS A 39 -7.75 -19.37 4.64
N LEU A 40 -6.47 -19.74 4.55
CA LEU A 40 -5.37 -19.15 5.30
C LEU A 40 -4.85 -17.94 4.57
N LEU A 41 -4.82 -17.93 3.22
CA LEU A 41 -4.70 -16.74 2.38
C LEU A 41 -5.91 -15.85 2.58
N ALA A 42 -7.14 -16.34 2.59
CA ALA A 42 -8.34 -15.53 2.82
C ALA A 42 -8.39 -15.03 4.27
N ARG A 43 -7.94 -15.79 5.28
CA ARG A 43 -7.83 -15.34 6.67
C ARG A 43 -6.64 -14.42 6.89
N LEU A 44 -5.51 -14.61 6.19
CA LEU A 44 -4.43 -13.63 6.13
C LEU A 44 -4.90 -12.40 5.39
N VAL A 45 -5.69 -12.52 4.34
CA VAL A 45 -6.20 -11.40 3.54
C VAL A 45 -7.31 -10.67 4.31
N LEU A 46 -8.13 -11.38 5.07
CA LEU A 46 -9.14 -10.77 5.93
C LEU A 46 -8.49 -10.19 7.18
N ARG A 47 -7.54 -10.87 7.84
CA ARG A 47 -6.83 -10.32 9.00
C ARG A 47 -5.92 -9.16 8.62
N TYR A 48 -5.13 -9.30 7.56
CA TYR A 48 -4.24 -8.25 7.08
C TYR A 48 -5.02 -7.12 6.41
N GLY A 49 -6.16 -7.43 5.79
CA GLY A 49 -7.11 -6.44 5.30
C GLY A 49 -7.86 -5.72 6.41
N GLN A 50 -8.22 -6.40 7.49
CA GLN A 50 -8.72 -5.78 8.73
C GLN A 50 -7.62 -5.01 9.46
N ARG A 51 -6.34 -5.42 9.35
CA ARG A 51 -5.19 -4.72 9.94
C ARG A 51 -4.75 -3.52 9.11
N LEU A 52 -4.93 -3.57 7.79
CA LEU A 52 -4.81 -2.42 6.90
C LEU A 52 -6.02 -1.51 7.04
N ALA A 53 -7.24 -2.05 7.14
CA ALA A 53 -8.45 -1.27 7.40
C ALA A 53 -8.42 -0.65 8.80
N SER A 54 -7.83 -1.30 9.80
CA SER A 54 -7.58 -0.69 11.10
C SER A 54 -6.44 0.32 11.05
N HIS A 55 -5.48 0.20 10.11
CA HIS A 55 -4.48 1.24 9.83
C HIS A 55 -5.00 2.36 8.91
N GLU A 56 -6.02 2.10 8.10
CA GLU A 56 -6.76 3.05 7.29
C GLU A 56 -7.74 3.79 8.19
N ASP A 57 -8.44 3.12 9.10
CA ASP A 57 -9.22 3.74 10.16
C ASP A 57 -8.29 4.33 11.24
N GLU A 58 -7.10 3.84 11.53
CA GLU A 58 -6.13 4.64 12.32
C GLU A 58 -5.50 5.76 11.50
N ALA A 59 -5.57 5.79 10.17
CA ALA A 59 -5.05 6.91 9.35
C ALA A 59 -6.15 7.91 8.96
N THR A 60 -7.41 7.50 8.98
CA THR A 60 -8.59 8.28 8.62
C THR A 60 -9.42 8.62 9.88
N THR A 61 -9.32 7.78 10.90
CA THR A 61 -9.93 7.84 12.25
C THR A 61 -8.88 7.91 13.37
N SER A 62 -7.57 8.13 13.10
CA SER A 62 -6.74 8.90 14.07
C SER A 62 -7.25 10.34 14.25
N GLY A 63 -8.32 10.69 13.54
CA GLY A 63 -9.17 11.82 13.85
C GLY A 63 -10.15 11.62 15.03
N VAL A 64 -10.44 10.42 15.54
CA VAL A 64 -11.29 10.21 16.75
C VAL A 64 -10.94 8.89 17.46
N THR A 65 -10.68 9.00 18.77
CA THR A 65 -9.99 8.12 19.74
C THR A 65 -10.58 6.72 20.01
N ASP A 66 -9.72 5.80 20.48
CA ASP A 66 -9.91 5.19 21.82
C ASP A 66 -8.63 4.52 22.35
N GLY A 67 -8.16 4.97 23.52
CA GLY A 67 -7.13 4.26 24.27
C GLY A 67 -6.09 5.05 25.08
N ALA A 68 -6.21 6.37 25.26
CA ALA A 68 -5.66 7.12 26.41
C ALA A 68 -6.14 8.58 26.35
N PRO A 69 -6.70 9.16 27.43
CA PRO A 69 -6.98 10.59 27.48
C PRO A 69 -5.64 11.31 27.72
N CYS A 70 -4.91 11.60 26.65
CA CYS A 70 -3.99 12.73 26.69
C CYS A 70 -4.85 13.95 26.37
N ASP A 71 -5.00 14.85 27.33
CA ASP A 71 -5.54 16.18 27.13
C ASP A 71 -5.18 16.72 25.74
N GLN A 72 -6.12 17.45 25.11
CA GLN A 72 -5.82 18.43 24.05
C GLN A 72 -4.90 19.53 24.62
N GLN A 73 -3.69 19.15 25.02
CA GLN A 73 -2.67 20.04 25.51
C GLN A 73 -2.03 20.67 24.30
N ASN A 74 -2.11 22.00 24.26
CA ASN A 74 -1.38 22.82 23.30
C ASN A 74 0.09 22.38 23.24
N ARG A 75 0.61 22.20 22.02
CA ARG A 75 2.00 21.84 21.78
C ARG A 75 2.90 22.97 22.24
N VAL A 76 3.85 22.65 23.12
CA VAL A 76 4.83 23.59 23.65
C VAL A 76 6.19 23.28 23.03
N ILE A 77 6.82 24.29 22.43
CA ILE A 77 8.11 24.21 21.76
C ILE A 77 9.05 25.22 22.40
N PHE A 78 10.23 24.76 22.80
CA PHE A 78 11.23 25.62 23.43
C PHE A 78 12.26 26.09 22.40
N MET A 79 12.44 27.40 22.25
CA MET A 79 13.44 27.96 21.35
C MET A 79 14.83 27.93 22.01
N ASN A 80 15.86 27.53 21.25
CA ASN A 80 17.26 27.42 21.73
C ASN A 80 17.44 26.61 23.02
N SER A 81 16.55 25.64 23.26
CA SER A 81 16.57 24.75 24.43
C SER A 81 16.22 23.33 24.01
N GLN A 82 16.62 22.34 24.81
CA GLN A 82 16.25 20.95 24.54
C GLN A 82 14.74 20.76 24.70
N GLN A 83 14.14 20.03 23.76
CA GLN A 83 12.73 19.68 23.83
C GLN A 83 12.52 18.58 24.87
N PRO A 84 11.53 18.71 25.78
CA PRO A 84 11.24 17.67 26.76
C PRO A 84 10.62 16.42 26.13
N ILE A 85 10.00 16.57 24.95
CA ILE A 85 9.32 15.51 24.22
C ILE A 85 10.00 15.31 22.87
N LYS A 86 10.13 14.05 22.46
CA LYS A 86 10.66 13.70 21.14
C LYS A 86 9.58 13.86 20.07
N PHE A 87 9.77 14.81 19.16
CA PHE A 87 8.88 15.02 18.01
C PHE A 87 9.18 14.08 16.84
N VAL A 88 8.25 14.02 15.88
CA VAL A 88 8.37 13.25 14.64
C VAL A 88 9.58 13.76 13.81
N SER A 89 10.22 12.88 13.03
CA SER A 89 11.30 13.26 12.12
C SER A 89 10.76 14.05 10.91
N ASN A 90 11.57 14.98 10.38
CA ASN A 90 11.20 15.73 9.17
C ASN A 90 11.32 14.92 7.85
N ARG A 91 11.76 13.66 7.92
CA ARG A 91 11.77 12.74 6.77
C ARG A 91 10.34 12.48 6.29
N ILE A 92 10.09 12.69 5.01
CA ILE A 92 8.82 12.32 4.35
C ILE A 92 8.96 11.01 3.58
N SER A 93 7.88 10.25 3.50
CA SER A 93 7.77 9.05 2.67
C SER A 93 6.38 8.99 2.06
N THR A 94 6.29 9.03 0.74
CA THR A 94 5.08 8.83 -0.06
C THR A 94 5.05 7.45 -0.71
N ALA A 95 6.18 6.73 -0.71
CA ALA A 95 6.25 5.35 -1.15
C ALA A 95 5.33 4.42 -0.34
N LYS A 96 4.78 3.44 -1.04
CA LYS A 96 3.77 2.51 -0.52
C LYS A 96 4.40 1.27 0.09
N TYR A 97 5.52 0.81 -0.46
CA TYR A 97 6.18 -0.41 -0.01
C TYR A 97 7.56 -0.11 0.59
N SER A 98 7.94 -0.93 1.56
CA SER A 98 9.34 -1.14 1.93
C SER A 98 9.84 -2.39 1.23
N VAL A 99 11.17 -2.54 1.12
CA VAL A 99 11.80 -3.71 0.48
C VAL A 99 11.22 -5.05 0.99
N PRO A 100 11.11 -5.30 2.32
CA PRO A 100 10.52 -6.55 2.81
C PRO A 100 8.99 -6.58 2.76
N SER A 101 8.30 -5.43 2.79
CA SER A 101 6.83 -5.41 2.76
C SER A 101 6.25 -5.51 1.35
N PHE A 102 7.07 -5.35 0.30
CA PHE A 102 6.60 -5.37 -1.08
C PHE A 102 5.85 -6.66 -1.43
N ILE A 103 6.50 -7.82 -1.30
CA ILE A 103 5.91 -9.11 -1.70
C ILE A 103 4.58 -9.40 -0.99
N PRO A 104 4.48 -9.37 0.35
CA PRO A 104 3.23 -9.71 1.03
C PRO A 104 2.09 -8.73 0.71
N LEU A 105 2.36 -7.42 0.67
CA LEU A 105 1.31 -6.44 0.34
C LEU A 105 0.92 -6.51 -1.14
N PHE A 106 1.89 -6.67 -2.04
CA PHE A 106 1.64 -6.79 -3.47
C PHE A 106 0.77 -8.02 -3.77
N LEU A 107 1.15 -9.20 -3.26
CA LEU A 107 0.36 -10.42 -3.47
C LEU A 107 -1.03 -10.28 -2.86
N PHE A 108 -1.12 -9.70 -1.66
CA PHE A 108 -2.40 -9.40 -1.03
C PHE A 108 -3.29 -8.54 -1.93
N GLU A 109 -2.76 -7.48 -2.53
CA GLU A 109 -3.51 -6.61 -3.42
C GLU A 109 -3.91 -7.27 -4.73
N GLN A 110 -3.04 -8.11 -5.29
CA GLN A 110 -3.36 -8.90 -6.48
C GLN A 110 -4.47 -9.90 -6.19
N PHE A 111 -4.43 -10.61 -5.07
CA PHE A 111 -5.46 -11.59 -4.68
C PHE A 111 -6.70 -10.96 -4.05
N ARG A 112 -6.79 -9.64 -3.89
CA ARG A 112 -8.09 -8.96 -3.67
C ARG A 112 -8.96 -8.91 -4.92
N ARG A 113 -8.42 -9.27 -6.09
CA ARG A 113 -9.16 -9.38 -7.35
C ARG A 113 -9.69 -10.79 -7.51
N TYR A 114 -10.99 -10.93 -7.75
CA TYR A 114 -11.64 -12.24 -7.83
C TYR A 114 -11.08 -13.11 -8.97
N SER A 115 -10.65 -12.50 -10.07
CA SER A 115 -9.97 -13.16 -11.18
C SER A 115 -8.73 -13.94 -10.73
N ASN A 116 -7.85 -13.29 -9.97
CA ASN A 116 -6.59 -13.88 -9.51
C ASN A 116 -6.85 -15.01 -8.51
N CYS A 117 -7.87 -14.89 -7.66
CA CYS A 117 -8.31 -15.99 -6.79
C CYS A 117 -8.86 -17.18 -7.58
N PHE A 118 -9.66 -16.92 -8.61
CA PHE A 118 -10.21 -17.96 -9.48
C PHE A 118 -9.08 -18.73 -10.21
N PHE A 119 -8.16 -18.03 -10.85
CA PHE A 119 -7.04 -18.70 -11.55
C PHE A 119 -6.10 -19.43 -10.61
N LEU A 120 -5.88 -18.90 -9.40
CA LEU A 120 -5.12 -19.61 -8.37
C LEU A 120 -5.83 -20.91 -7.96
N LEU A 121 -7.14 -20.87 -7.74
CA LEU A 121 -7.92 -22.06 -7.41
C LEU A 121 -7.80 -23.12 -8.51
N ILE A 122 -8.01 -22.75 -9.78
CA ILE A 122 -7.87 -23.68 -10.91
C ILE A 122 -6.44 -24.23 -11.02
N ALA A 123 -5.42 -23.38 -10.88
CA ALA A 123 -4.02 -23.79 -10.95
C ALA A 123 -3.66 -24.79 -9.84
N LEU A 124 -4.22 -24.64 -8.63
CA LEU A 124 -4.07 -25.59 -7.53
C LEU A 124 -4.79 -26.91 -7.82
N LEU A 125 -6.02 -26.86 -8.33
CA LEU A 125 -6.79 -28.04 -8.71
C LEU A 125 -6.12 -28.85 -9.83
N GLN A 126 -5.45 -28.18 -10.78
CA GLN A 126 -4.66 -28.83 -11.84
C GLN A 126 -3.40 -29.54 -11.34
N GLN A 127 -2.91 -29.27 -10.12
CA GLN A 127 -1.77 -30.00 -9.57
C GLN A 127 -2.13 -31.41 -9.11
N ILE A 128 -3.43 -31.71 -8.93
CA ILE A 128 -3.88 -33.01 -8.48
C ILE A 128 -3.64 -34.04 -9.60
N PRO A 129 -2.83 -35.09 -9.37
CA PRO A 129 -2.61 -36.14 -10.35
C PRO A 129 -3.94 -36.86 -10.66
N ASP A 130 -4.07 -37.38 -11.88
CA ASP A 130 -5.20 -38.17 -12.38
C ASP A 130 -6.55 -37.42 -12.51
N VAL A 131 -6.65 -36.15 -12.11
CA VAL A 131 -7.89 -35.34 -12.21
C VAL A 131 -7.82 -34.27 -13.29
N SER A 132 -6.61 -33.79 -13.59
CA SER A 132 -6.42 -32.74 -14.58
C SER A 132 -6.31 -33.36 -15.98
N PRO A 133 -7.31 -33.19 -16.85
CA PRO A 133 -7.21 -33.63 -18.25
C PRO A 133 -6.30 -32.70 -19.06
N THR A 134 -5.99 -31.52 -18.50
CA THR A 134 -5.10 -30.51 -19.06
C THR A 134 -3.75 -30.54 -18.34
N GLY A 135 -2.67 -30.10 -18.99
CA GLY A 135 -1.33 -30.14 -18.40
C GLY A 135 -1.24 -29.28 -17.12
N ARG A 136 -0.48 -29.74 -16.12
CA ARG A 136 -0.32 -29.08 -14.79
C ARG A 136 0.15 -27.61 -14.86
N TRP A 137 0.77 -27.22 -15.97
CA TRP A 137 1.39 -25.90 -16.16
C TRP A 137 0.55 -24.92 -16.97
N THR A 138 -0.58 -25.35 -17.56
CA THR A 138 -1.31 -24.54 -18.55
C THR A 138 -1.97 -23.30 -17.95
N THR A 139 -2.45 -23.35 -16.71
CA THR A 139 -3.02 -22.18 -16.01
C THR A 139 -2.01 -21.49 -15.10
N LEU A 140 -1.07 -22.24 -14.51
CA LEU A 140 -0.06 -21.69 -13.61
C LEU A 140 0.93 -20.77 -14.34
N THR A 141 1.37 -21.15 -15.55
CA THR A 141 2.37 -20.37 -16.30
C THR A 141 1.85 -18.98 -16.69
N PRO A 142 0.65 -18.82 -17.30
CA PRO A 142 0.08 -17.50 -17.56
C PRO A 142 -0.15 -16.69 -16.28
N LEU A 143 -0.61 -17.32 -15.18
CA LEU A 143 -0.83 -16.62 -13.91
C LEU A 143 0.46 -16.03 -13.35
N ILE A 144 1.55 -16.80 -13.32
CA ILE A 144 2.87 -16.31 -12.85
C ILE A 144 3.36 -15.18 -13.75
N LEU A 145 3.21 -15.29 -15.07
CA LEU A 145 3.63 -14.25 -16.00
C LEU A 145 2.88 -12.93 -15.74
N ILE A 146 1.56 -12.99 -15.53
CA ILE A 146 0.73 -11.82 -15.23
C ILE A 146 1.15 -11.17 -13.91
N LEU A 147 1.28 -11.97 -12.85
CA LEU A 147 1.71 -11.47 -11.55
C LEU A 147 3.12 -10.86 -11.61
N SER A 148 4.01 -11.43 -12.41
CA SER A 148 5.37 -10.92 -12.61
C SER A 148 5.38 -9.57 -13.33
N VAL A 149 4.64 -9.44 -14.44
CA VAL A 149 4.51 -8.16 -15.16
C VAL A 149 3.89 -7.08 -14.26
N SER A 150 2.84 -7.43 -13.52
CA SER A 150 2.23 -6.55 -12.52
C SER A 150 3.21 -6.14 -11.42
N ALA A 151 4.04 -7.08 -10.94
CA ALA A 151 5.02 -6.81 -9.90
C ALA A 151 6.10 -5.84 -10.40
N ILE A 152 6.64 -6.08 -11.59
CA ILE A 152 7.66 -5.21 -12.20
C ILE A 152 7.12 -3.79 -12.36
N LYS A 153 5.89 -3.64 -12.87
CA LYS A 153 5.25 -2.34 -13.01
C LYS A 153 5.14 -1.62 -11.66
N GLU A 154 4.62 -2.28 -10.64
CA GLU A 154 4.45 -1.68 -9.30
C GLU A 154 5.82 -1.29 -8.68
N ILE A 155 6.85 -2.12 -8.85
CA ILE A 155 8.22 -1.82 -8.40
C ILE A 155 8.74 -0.56 -9.07
N VAL A 156 8.59 -0.44 -10.40
CA VAL A 156 9.07 0.73 -11.15
C VAL A 156 8.35 2.00 -10.69
N GLU A 157 7.04 1.94 -10.48
CA GLU A 157 6.24 3.07 -10.00
C GLU A 157 6.62 3.47 -8.57
N ASP A 158 6.77 2.52 -7.64
CA ASP A 158 7.14 2.82 -6.26
C ASP A 158 8.60 3.30 -6.15
N PHE A 159 9.52 2.79 -6.98
CA PHE A 159 10.89 3.27 -7.06
C PHE A 159 10.97 4.74 -7.47
N LYS A 160 10.13 5.18 -8.42
CA LYS A 160 10.02 6.60 -8.79
C LYS A 160 9.59 7.45 -7.60
N ARG A 161 8.66 6.97 -6.76
CA ARG A 161 8.25 7.66 -5.52
C ARG A 161 9.39 7.76 -4.52
N HIS A 162 10.09 6.65 -4.24
CA HIS A 162 11.27 6.66 -3.37
C HIS A 162 12.33 7.64 -3.84
N ARG A 163 12.59 7.71 -5.15
CA ARG A 163 13.55 8.67 -5.72
C ARG A 163 13.12 10.12 -5.49
N ALA A 164 11.84 10.45 -5.69
CA ALA A 164 11.31 11.80 -5.47
C ALA A 164 11.32 12.19 -3.97
N ASP A 165 10.97 11.25 -3.09
CA ASP A 165 11.06 11.42 -1.64
C ASP A 165 12.51 11.69 -1.21
N ASP A 166 13.46 10.89 -1.72
CA ASP A 166 14.89 11.05 -1.43
C ASP A 166 15.44 12.38 -1.92
N GLU A 167 15.02 12.84 -3.11
CA GLU A 167 15.41 14.16 -3.62
C GLU A 167 14.96 15.26 -2.65
N THR A 168 13.72 15.20 -2.18
CA THR A 168 13.17 16.18 -1.24
C THR A 168 13.85 16.11 0.13
N ASN A 169 14.05 14.91 0.68
CA ASN A 169 14.66 14.68 1.98
C ASN A 169 16.14 15.10 2.04
N ARG A 170 16.85 15.02 0.90
CA ARG A 170 18.27 15.38 0.77
C ARG A 170 18.51 16.86 0.47
N ARG A 171 17.46 17.65 0.21
CA ARG A 171 17.57 19.12 0.10
C ARG A 171 18.20 19.69 1.37
N LYS A 172 18.91 20.81 1.24
CA LYS A 172 19.65 21.43 2.34
C LYS A 172 18.97 22.72 2.80
N VAL A 173 19.11 23.02 4.09
CA VAL A 173 18.70 24.28 4.70
C VAL A 173 19.75 24.69 5.75
N GLU A 174 19.91 25.99 5.98
CA GLU A 174 20.79 26.52 7.01
C GLU A 174 20.03 26.56 8.35
N VAL A 175 20.62 26.00 9.40
CA VAL A 175 20.07 25.97 10.76
C VAL A 175 21.06 26.61 11.73
N LEU A 176 20.55 27.39 12.67
CA LEU A 176 21.33 28.03 13.71
C LEU A 176 21.59 27.03 14.84
N ARG A 177 22.86 26.70 15.07
CA ARG A 177 23.30 25.86 16.19
C ARG A 177 24.52 26.50 16.83
N GLU A 178 24.47 26.65 18.16
CA GLU A 178 25.59 27.20 18.94
C GLU A 178 26.10 28.56 18.39
N GLY A 179 25.19 29.39 17.87
CA GLY A 179 25.51 30.70 17.30
C GLY A 179 26.10 30.67 15.87
N ARG A 180 26.16 29.51 15.21
CA ARG A 180 26.67 29.36 13.84
C ARG A 180 25.61 28.77 12.91
N TRP A 181 25.66 29.17 11.64
CA TRP A 181 24.82 28.60 10.58
C TRP A 181 25.44 27.31 10.06
N GLU A 182 24.76 26.19 10.25
CA GLU A 182 25.14 24.88 9.74
C GLU A 182 24.19 24.46 8.60
N ARG A 183 24.74 23.96 7.49
CA ARG A 183 23.93 23.39 6.40
C ARG A 183 23.59 21.94 6.69
N ILE A 184 22.32 21.67 6.98
CA ILE A 184 21.82 20.32 7.23
C ILE A 184 20.85 19.87 6.13
N ARG A 185 20.62 18.56 6.04
CA ARG A 185 19.58 17.99 5.17
C ARG A 185 18.19 18.16 5.80
N TRP A 186 17.17 18.29 4.97
CA TRP A 186 15.77 18.42 5.41
C TRP A 186 15.34 17.28 6.33
N GLU A 187 15.75 16.04 6.06
CA GLU A 187 15.45 14.87 6.90
C GLU A 187 15.96 14.98 8.36
N ARG A 188 16.99 15.82 8.59
CA ARG A 188 17.62 16.03 9.91
C ARG A 188 17.09 17.25 10.65
N LEU A 189 16.21 18.03 10.03
CA LEU A 189 15.58 19.20 10.65
C LEU A 189 14.69 18.77 11.82
N GLN A 190 14.77 19.46 12.94
CA GLN A 190 14.01 19.14 14.14
C GLN A 190 13.12 20.31 14.57
N VAL A 191 12.10 19.98 15.35
CA VAL A 191 11.19 20.98 15.94
C VAL A 191 11.95 21.82 16.96
N GLY A 192 11.78 23.14 16.89
CA GLY A 192 12.52 24.09 17.70
C GLY A 192 13.82 24.59 17.07
N ASP A 193 14.27 24.00 15.96
CA ASP A 193 15.39 24.54 15.19
C ASP A 193 15.02 25.91 14.60
N ILE A 194 15.96 26.84 14.61
CA ILE A 194 15.84 28.11 13.87
C ILE A 194 16.54 27.92 12.53
N CYS A 195 15.80 28.08 11.45
CA CYS A 195 16.33 27.92 10.10
C CYS A 195 16.35 29.25 9.34
N LYS A 196 17.31 29.36 8.42
CA LYS A 196 17.42 30.43 7.46
C LYS A 196 17.07 29.90 6.08
N VAL A 197 16.07 30.53 5.47
CA VAL A 197 15.62 30.19 4.11
C VAL A 197 15.91 31.39 3.22
N ILE A 198 16.56 31.13 2.08
CA ILE A 198 16.95 32.17 1.12
C ILE A 198 15.93 32.26 -0.02
N ASN A 199 15.96 33.38 -0.76
CA ASN A 199 15.05 33.63 -1.88
C ASN A 199 15.01 32.46 -2.88
N ASN A 200 13.83 32.20 -3.46
CA ASN A 200 13.56 31.11 -4.40
C ASN A 200 13.79 29.70 -3.86
N GLN A 201 13.70 29.51 -2.53
CA GLN A 201 13.71 28.18 -1.92
C GLN A 201 12.37 27.82 -1.31
N PHE A 202 12.06 26.52 -1.34
CA PHE A 202 10.91 25.95 -0.66
C PHE A 202 11.15 25.84 0.84
N PHE A 203 10.08 26.00 1.63
CA PHE A 203 10.17 25.78 3.07
C PHE A 203 10.28 24.27 3.39
N PRO A 204 11.23 23.87 4.27
CA PRO A 204 11.51 22.47 4.60
C PRO A 204 10.46 21.81 5.50
N ALA A 205 9.70 22.62 6.22
CA ALA A 205 8.77 22.25 7.27
C ALA A 205 7.77 23.39 7.46
N ASP A 206 6.83 23.24 8.38
CA ASP A 206 5.96 24.36 8.76
C ASP A 206 6.68 25.22 9.80
N LEU A 207 6.85 26.50 9.48
CA LEU A 207 7.69 27.44 10.23
C LEU A 207 6.89 28.64 10.73
N ILE A 208 7.36 29.26 11.81
CA ILE A 208 6.94 30.60 12.23
C ILE A 208 8.01 31.60 11.82
N LEU A 209 7.61 32.62 11.09
CA LEU A 209 8.46 33.74 10.69
C LEU A 209 8.87 34.58 11.91
N LEU A 210 10.18 34.68 12.15
CA LEU A 210 10.74 35.49 13.25
C LEU A 210 11.24 36.84 12.74
N ALA A 211 12.04 36.82 11.66
CA ALA A 211 12.62 38.01 11.05
C ALA A 211 12.77 37.81 9.54
N SER A 212 12.83 38.90 8.80
CA SER A 212 12.90 38.90 7.34
C SER A 212 13.77 40.05 6.85
N SER A 213 14.43 39.86 5.72
CA SER A 213 15.21 40.93 5.07
C SER A 213 14.36 42.07 4.50
N ALA A 214 13.05 41.87 4.32
CA ALA A 214 12.17 42.89 3.75
C ALA A 214 11.75 43.91 4.83
N PRO A 215 11.40 45.16 4.44
CA PRO A 215 11.01 46.18 5.40
C PRO A 215 9.81 45.73 6.23
N GLN A 216 9.78 46.15 7.49
CA GLN A 216 8.71 45.82 8.46
C GLN A 216 8.52 44.32 8.73
N GLY A 217 9.56 43.50 8.50
CA GLY A 217 9.51 42.06 8.74
C GLY A 217 8.58 41.30 7.78
N MET A 218 8.25 41.88 6.63
CA MET A 218 7.41 41.24 5.62
C MET A 218 8.18 40.16 4.86
N SER A 219 7.46 39.17 4.33
CA SER A 219 7.97 38.17 3.41
C SER A 219 6.89 37.82 2.41
N PHE A 220 7.29 37.48 1.18
CA PHE A 220 6.36 37.08 0.14
C PHE A 220 6.52 35.58 -0.13
N ILE A 221 5.40 34.86 -0.10
CA ILE A 221 5.39 33.42 -0.33
C ILE A 221 4.52 33.09 -1.54
N GLU A 222 4.99 32.16 -2.35
CA GLU A 222 4.23 31.56 -3.43
C GLU A 222 3.64 30.23 -2.94
N THR A 223 2.31 30.07 -2.99
CA THR A 223 1.60 28.87 -2.52
C THR A 223 1.04 28.01 -3.65
N SER A 224 1.52 28.20 -4.88
CA SER A 224 1.07 27.47 -6.08
C SER A 224 1.06 25.94 -5.92
N ASN A 225 1.99 25.38 -5.14
CA ASN A 225 2.05 23.93 -4.84
C ASN A 225 1.03 23.43 -3.81
N LEU A 226 0.38 24.32 -3.05
CA LEU A 226 -0.55 23.99 -1.97
C LEU A 226 -2.00 24.16 -2.41
N ASP A 227 -2.33 25.32 -2.97
CA ASP A 227 -3.70 25.71 -3.34
C ASP A 227 -3.86 26.09 -4.82
N GLY A 228 -2.78 26.06 -5.62
CA GLY A 228 -2.82 26.43 -7.03
C GLY A 228 -2.89 27.94 -7.28
N GLU A 229 -2.85 28.76 -6.24
CA GLU A 229 -2.84 30.22 -6.39
C GLU A 229 -1.43 30.70 -6.80
N THR A 230 -1.36 31.49 -7.87
CA THR A 230 -0.10 32.05 -8.41
C THR A 230 0.27 33.39 -7.79
N ASN A 231 -0.68 34.03 -7.10
CA ASN A 231 -0.46 35.30 -6.44
C ASN A 231 0.47 35.13 -5.23
N LEU A 232 1.38 36.09 -5.05
CA LEU A 232 2.24 36.12 -3.88
C LEU A 232 1.42 36.52 -2.66
N LYS A 233 1.47 35.70 -1.62
CA LYS A 233 0.85 35.99 -0.32
C LYS A 233 1.86 36.69 0.57
N VAL A 234 1.42 37.72 1.28
CA VAL A 234 2.25 38.45 2.25
C VAL A 234 2.15 37.76 3.60
N ARG A 235 3.30 37.53 4.24
CA ARG A 235 3.44 37.06 5.61
C ARG A 235 4.29 38.05 6.38
N GLN A 236 3.97 38.30 7.64
CA GLN A 236 4.62 39.34 8.43
C GLN A 236 5.09 38.79 9.78
N ALA A 237 6.36 39.02 10.09
CA ALA A 237 6.95 38.73 11.38
C ALA A 237 6.30 39.59 12.48
N GLN A 238 6.27 39.08 13.70
CA GLN A 238 5.86 39.91 14.84
C GLN A 238 6.85 41.06 15.05
N ALA A 239 6.35 42.26 15.35
CA ALA A 239 7.18 43.46 15.50
C ALA A 239 8.29 43.27 16.56
N GLU A 240 8.02 42.48 17.60
CA GLU A 240 8.98 42.19 18.67
C GLU A 240 10.12 41.25 18.23
N THR A 241 9.86 40.33 17.29
CA THR A 241 10.86 39.39 16.76
C THR A 241 11.53 39.89 15.49
N ALA A 242 10.90 40.83 14.78
CA ALA A 242 11.39 41.35 13.50
C ALA A 242 12.77 42.04 13.59
N ARG A 243 13.22 42.40 14.80
CA ARG A 243 14.57 42.93 15.08
C ARG A 243 15.68 41.88 15.15
N LEU A 244 15.34 40.58 15.14
CA LEU A 244 16.27 39.47 15.31
C LEU A 244 16.97 39.13 13.98
N ASP A 245 17.83 40.03 13.52
CA ASP A 245 18.50 39.92 12.22
C ASP A 245 19.83 39.18 12.32
N THR A 246 20.52 39.27 13.46
CA THR A 246 21.84 38.65 13.61
C THR A 246 21.76 37.25 14.23
N ALA A 247 22.70 36.39 13.84
CA ALA A 247 22.82 35.03 14.39
C ALA A 247 23.04 35.04 15.91
N ALA A 248 23.76 36.04 16.42
CA ALA A 248 24.04 36.19 17.85
C ALA A 248 22.77 36.54 18.64
N GLU A 249 21.96 37.47 18.14
CA GLU A 249 20.68 37.82 18.76
C GLU A 249 19.71 36.64 18.75
N LEU A 250 19.61 35.93 17.62
CA LEU A 250 18.77 34.74 17.50
C LEU A 250 19.22 33.63 18.45
N ALA A 251 20.52 33.43 18.65
CA ALA A 251 21.04 32.40 19.56
C ALA A 251 20.82 32.76 21.05
N ALA A 252 20.86 34.06 21.38
CA ALA A 252 20.60 34.55 22.73
C ALA A 252 19.10 34.59 23.07
N TYR A 253 18.23 34.67 22.06
CA TYR A 253 16.80 34.79 22.25
C TYR A 253 16.18 33.47 22.73
N ARG A 254 15.64 33.47 23.95
CA ARG A 254 14.93 32.32 24.53
C ARG A 254 13.44 32.64 24.63
N ALA A 255 12.63 31.77 24.05
CA ALA A 255 11.18 31.90 24.07
C ALA A 255 10.53 30.53 23.98
N THR A 256 9.28 30.46 24.42
CA THR A 256 8.45 29.26 24.36
C THR A 256 7.27 29.52 23.44
N VAL A 257 7.10 28.70 22.42
CA VAL A 257 5.94 28.74 21.53
C VAL A 257 4.91 27.72 22.01
N GLN A 258 3.71 28.19 22.30
CA GLN A 258 2.55 27.35 22.59
C GLN A 258 1.61 27.42 21.40
N CYS A 259 1.27 26.30 20.77
CA CYS A 259 0.43 26.27 19.57
C CYS A 259 -0.56 25.10 19.60
N GLU A 260 -1.56 25.16 18.74
CA GLU A 260 -2.49 24.07 18.52
C GLU A 260 -1.79 22.76 18.07
N PRO A 261 -2.42 21.59 18.26
CA PRO A 261 -1.92 20.34 17.70
C PRO A 261 -1.94 20.35 16.16
N PRO A 262 -1.10 19.53 15.49
CA PRO A 262 -1.03 19.50 14.03
C PRO A 262 -2.39 19.14 13.39
N ASN A 263 -2.94 20.06 12.60
CA ASN A 263 -4.23 19.89 11.92
C ASN A 263 -4.10 19.97 10.39
N ARG A 264 -5.20 19.68 9.68
CA ARG A 264 -5.27 19.70 8.21
C ARG A 264 -5.73 21.06 7.64
N HIS A 265 -6.09 22.02 8.48
CA HIS A 265 -6.66 23.29 8.03
C HIS A 265 -5.56 24.26 7.58
N LEU A 266 -5.37 24.42 6.27
CA LEU A 266 -4.29 25.25 5.69
C LEU A 266 -4.38 26.73 6.05
N TYR A 267 -5.58 27.23 6.34
CA TYR A 267 -5.86 28.66 6.57
C TYR A 267 -6.13 29.01 8.04
N GLU A 268 -5.91 28.08 8.95
CA GLU A 268 -6.08 28.30 10.38
C GLU A 268 -4.75 28.05 11.08
N PHE A 269 -4.35 28.93 11.98
CA PHE A 269 -3.23 28.68 12.88
C PHE A 269 -3.38 29.55 14.12
N ASN A 270 -3.42 28.90 15.28
CA ASN A 270 -3.52 29.58 16.57
C ASN A 270 -2.32 29.21 17.45
N GLY A 271 -1.54 30.21 17.82
CA GLY A 271 -0.42 30.05 18.73
C GLY A 271 -0.10 31.30 19.53
N SER A 272 0.85 31.16 20.43
CA SER A 272 1.38 32.25 21.23
C SER A 272 2.87 32.04 21.50
N LEU A 273 3.66 33.07 21.23
CA LEU A 273 5.08 33.14 21.57
C LEU A 273 5.22 33.83 22.93
N LYS A 274 5.82 33.15 23.90
CA LYS A 274 6.09 33.65 25.25
C LYS A 274 7.60 33.78 25.46
N PRO A 275 8.19 34.98 25.31
CA PRO A 275 9.58 35.20 25.65
C PRO A 275 9.78 35.19 27.17
N THR A 276 11.00 34.91 27.65
CA THR A 276 11.28 34.64 29.08
C THR A 276 10.85 35.76 30.05
N ASN A 277 10.76 37.03 29.60
CA ASN A 277 10.45 38.18 30.45
C ASN A 277 9.44 39.18 29.84
N THR A 278 8.65 38.79 28.84
CA THR A 278 7.68 39.69 28.19
C THR A 278 6.29 39.07 28.09
N LYS A 279 5.31 39.91 27.73
CA LYS A 279 3.94 39.46 27.51
C LYS A 279 3.88 38.44 26.36
N ALA A 280 2.89 37.56 26.44
CA ALA A 280 2.61 36.58 25.40
C ALA A 280 2.18 37.29 24.10
N ILE A 281 2.86 36.99 23.00
CA ILE A 281 2.59 37.55 21.67
C ILE A 281 1.69 36.55 20.94
N PRO A 282 0.54 36.95 20.39
CA PRO A 282 -0.30 36.07 19.59
C PRO A 282 0.39 35.75 18.26
N LEU A 283 0.28 34.50 17.82
CA LEU A 283 0.74 34.05 16.51
C LEU A 283 -0.46 33.53 15.72
N GLY A 284 -0.66 34.08 14.52
CA GLY A 284 -1.70 33.68 13.60
C GLY A 284 -1.13 33.11 12.30
N LEU A 285 -2.03 32.89 11.32
CA LEU A 285 -1.66 32.42 9.99
C LEU A 285 -0.68 33.38 9.28
N GLU A 286 -0.76 34.68 9.55
CA GLU A 286 0.11 35.71 8.97
C GLU A 286 1.60 35.52 9.29
N GLN A 287 1.92 34.81 10.37
CA GLN A 287 3.29 34.48 10.76
C GLN A 287 3.72 33.08 10.29
N MET A 288 2.81 32.26 9.76
CA MET A 288 3.08 30.87 9.41
C MET A 288 3.56 30.73 7.96
N LEU A 289 4.64 29.97 7.79
CA LEU A 289 5.22 29.59 6.50
C LEU A 289 5.01 28.09 6.33
N LEU A 290 4.29 27.69 5.29
CA LEU A 290 3.88 26.30 5.08
C LEU A 290 4.92 25.52 4.27
N ARG A 291 5.13 24.25 4.60
CA ARG A 291 5.93 23.34 3.77
C ARG A 291 5.37 23.29 2.35
N GLY A 292 6.24 23.37 1.35
CA GLY A 292 5.87 23.35 -0.07
C GLY A 292 5.60 24.72 -0.69
N ALA A 293 5.38 25.76 0.13
CA ALA A 293 5.43 27.15 -0.34
C ALA A 293 6.88 27.59 -0.61
N MET A 294 7.06 28.54 -1.53
CA MET A 294 8.37 29.08 -1.91
C MET A 294 8.52 30.52 -1.43
N LEU A 295 9.69 30.87 -0.89
CA LEU A 295 10.03 32.26 -0.61
C LEU A 295 10.31 33.00 -1.91
N ARG A 296 9.67 34.16 -2.11
CA ARG A 296 9.86 35.05 -3.26
C ARG A 296 10.11 36.48 -2.80
N ASN A 297 10.74 37.29 -3.64
CA ASN A 297 10.92 38.74 -3.45
C ASN A 297 11.45 39.14 -2.05
N THR A 298 12.20 38.25 -1.40
CA THR A 298 12.75 38.43 -0.06
C THR A 298 14.07 37.67 0.00
N SER A 299 15.17 38.35 0.29
CA SER A 299 16.53 37.78 0.24
C SER A 299 16.70 36.61 1.20
N TRP A 300 16.23 36.77 2.44
CA TRP A 300 16.27 35.73 3.46
C TRP A 300 15.16 35.92 4.51
N VAL A 301 14.78 34.83 5.14
CA VAL A 301 13.95 34.81 6.35
C VAL A 301 14.57 33.93 7.42
N HIS A 302 14.43 34.34 8.68
CA HIS A 302 14.72 33.52 9.86
C HIS A 302 13.40 33.02 10.43
N ALA A 303 13.30 31.70 10.62
CA ALA A 303 12.04 31.09 11.02
C ALA A 303 12.25 29.89 11.95
N LEU A 304 11.34 29.74 12.92
CA LEU A 304 11.32 28.63 13.87
C LEU A 304 10.53 27.45 13.32
N VAL A 305 11.08 26.24 13.41
CA VAL A 305 10.40 25.01 12.99
C VAL A 305 9.34 24.60 14.02
N VAL A 306 8.08 24.46 13.58
CA VAL A 306 6.94 24.07 14.44
C VAL A 306 6.51 22.63 14.20
N TYR A 307 6.11 22.31 12.97
CA TYR A 307 5.68 20.97 12.58
C TYR A 307 6.63 20.39 11.54
N THR A 308 6.94 19.11 11.66
CA THR A 308 7.92 18.42 10.81
C THR A 308 7.33 17.15 10.21
N GLY A 309 7.83 16.77 9.04
CA GLY A 309 7.50 15.51 8.36
C GLY A 309 5.99 15.35 8.14
N HIS A 310 5.44 14.23 8.62
CA HIS A 310 4.02 13.89 8.49
C HIS A 310 3.08 14.72 9.39
N GLU A 311 3.62 15.57 10.27
CA GLU A 311 2.81 16.54 11.03
C GLU A 311 2.56 17.84 10.27
N THR A 312 3.32 18.13 9.21
CA THR A 312 3.12 19.35 8.42
C THR A 312 1.74 19.37 7.76
N LYS A 313 1.15 20.56 7.61
CA LYS A 313 -0.19 20.72 7.02
C LYS A 313 -0.27 20.17 5.60
N LEU A 314 0.81 20.31 4.82
CA LEU A 314 0.92 19.70 3.49
C LEU A 314 0.76 18.17 3.55
N MET A 315 1.53 17.50 4.43
CA MET A 315 1.50 16.04 4.53
C MET A 315 0.21 15.52 5.17
N LYS A 316 -0.42 16.30 6.06
CA LYS A 316 -1.75 15.99 6.61
C LYS A 316 -2.87 16.10 5.57
N ASN A 317 -2.72 16.97 4.57
CA ASN A 317 -3.63 17.03 3.41
C ASN A 317 -3.27 16.03 2.31
N SER A 318 -2.04 15.49 2.31
CA SER A 318 -1.67 14.40 1.43
C SER A 318 -2.44 13.14 1.81
N THR A 319 -3.37 12.74 0.95
CA THR A 319 -4.08 11.47 1.12
C THR A 319 -3.18 10.36 0.61
N LYS A 320 -3.03 9.28 1.38
CA LYS A 320 -2.41 8.04 0.84
C LYS A 320 -3.15 7.69 -0.43
N ALA A 321 -2.41 7.40 -1.51
CA ALA A 321 -3.01 7.09 -2.80
C ALA A 321 -4.05 5.97 -2.61
N PRO A 322 -5.36 6.26 -2.75
CA PRO A 322 -6.37 5.25 -2.50
C PRO A 322 -6.23 4.17 -3.56
N LEU A 323 -6.58 2.92 -3.21
CA LEU A 323 -6.71 1.84 -4.16
C LEU A 323 -7.93 2.11 -5.07
N LYS A 324 -7.78 3.01 -6.04
CA LYS A 324 -8.84 3.35 -7.01
C LYS A 324 -9.13 2.11 -7.84
N ARG A 325 -10.30 1.52 -7.62
CA ARG A 325 -10.85 0.48 -8.50
C ARG A 325 -11.55 1.18 -9.66
N SER A 326 -11.20 0.83 -10.89
CA SER A 326 -11.91 1.39 -12.04
C SER A 326 -13.32 0.80 -12.12
N SER A 327 -14.26 1.53 -12.72
CA SER A 327 -15.61 1.00 -13.02
C SER A 327 -15.51 -0.28 -13.87
N ILE A 328 -14.54 -0.32 -14.78
CA ILE A 328 -14.22 -1.50 -15.60
C ILE A 328 -13.82 -2.68 -14.70
N ASP A 329 -12.97 -2.47 -13.68
CA ASP A 329 -12.60 -3.55 -12.74
C ASP A 329 -13.83 -4.11 -12.00
N ARG A 330 -14.80 -3.26 -11.65
CA ARG A 330 -16.05 -3.72 -11.03
C ARG A 330 -16.86 -4.57 -12.00
N GLN A 331 -17.01 -4.12 -13.25
CA GLN A 331 -17.76 -4.85 -14.27
C GLN A 331 -17.10 -6.19 -14.63
N THR A 332 -15.78 -6.21 -14.85
CA THR A 332 -15.02 -7.44 -15.10
C THR A 332 -15.19 -8.44 -13.96
N ASN A 333 -15.13 -7.97 -12.71
CA ASN A 333 -15.36 -8.83 -11.54
C ASN A 333 -16.77 -9.44 -11.51
N THR A 334 -17.81 -8.68 -11.87
CA THR A 334 -19.19 -9.20 -11.96
C THR A 334 -19.31 -10.25 -13.06
N HIS A 335 -18.70 -10.04 -14.22
CA HIS A 335 -18.74 -10.99 -15.33
C HIS A 335 -17.99 -12.29 -14.98
N ILE A 336 -16.85 -12.20 -14.29
CA ILE A 336 -16.10 -13.37 -13.82
C ILE A 336 -16.91 -14.19 -12.83
N LEU A 337 -17.61 -13.54 -11.90
CA LEU A 337 -18.49 -14.24 -10.95
C LEU A 337 -19.64 -14.95 -11.67
N MET A 338 -20.27 -14.30 -12.66
CA MET A 338 -21.33 -14.90 -13.47
C MET A 338 -20.82 -16.13 -14.23
N LEU A 339 -19.66 -16.02 -14.91
CA LEU A 339 -19.04 -17.13 -15.63
C LEU A 339 -18.64 -18.28 -14.69
N PHE A 340 -18.21 -17.96 -13.48
CA PHE A 340 -17.89 -18.98 -12.47
C PHE A 340 -19.12 -19.77 -12.03
N ILE A 341 -20.26 -19.13 -11.85
CA ILE A 341 -21.53 -19.81 -11.53
C ILE A 341 -21.97 -20.71 -12.68
N ILE A 342 -21.86 -20.24 -13.93
CA ILE A 342 -22.17 -21.03 -15.12
C ILE A 342 -21.22 -22.24 -15.23
N LEU A 343 -19.94 -22.05 -14.96
CA LEU A 343 -18.93 -23.12 -14.93
C LEU A 343 -19.28 -24.21 -13.91
N LEU A 344 -19.68 -23.82 -12.69
CA LEU A 344 -20.11 -24.76 -11.66
C LEU A 344 -21.38 -25.53 -12.08
N ALA A 345 -22.34 -24.87 -12.71
CA ALA A 345 -23.57 -25.51 -13.17
C ALA A 345 -23.29 -26.52 -14.30
N LEU A 346 -22.49 -26.14 -15.31
CA LEU A 346 -22.13 -27.01 -16.43
C LEU A 346 -21.30 -28.22 -16.00
N SER A 347 -20.33 -28.02 -15.09
CA SER A 347 -19.53 -29.12 -14.55
C SER A 347 -20.36 -30.09 -13.71
N LEU A 348 -21.30 -29.58 -12.91
CA LEU A 348 -22.22 -30.40 -12.12
C LEU A 348 -23.15 -31.22 -13.02
N LEU A 349 -23.76 -30.58 -14.02
CA LEU A 349 -24.65 -31.26 -14.96
C LEU A 349 -23.90 -32.34 -15.75
N SER A 350 -22.69 -32.05 -16.20
CA SER A 350 -21.84 -33.01 -16.92
C SER A 350 -21.46 -34.20 -16.02
N ALA A 351 -21.13 -33.95 -14.75
CA ALA A 351 -20.82 -35.02 -13.80
C ALA A 351 -22.02 -35.93 -13.51
N ILE A 352 -23.23 -35.36 -13.39
CA ILE A 352 -24.47 -36.11 -13.20
C ILE A 352 -24.77 -36.97 -14.44
N PHE A 353 -24.68 -36.40 -15.64
CA PHE A 353 -24.91 -37.17 -16.86
C PHE A 353 -23.86 -38.26 -17.08
N ASN A 354 -22.60 -38.00 -16.74
CA ASN A 354 -21.54 -39.01 -16.79
C ASN A 354 -21.84 -40.18 -15.84
N GLU A 355 -22.27 -39.89 -14.60
CA GLU A 355 -22.65 -40.90 -13.62
C GLU A 355 -23.85 -41.74 -14.10
N LEU A 356 -24.88 -41.09 -14.66
CA LEU A 356 -26.06 -41.79 -15.20
C LEU A 356 -25.69 -42.66 -16.41
N TRP A 357 -24.83 -42.16 -17.29
CA TRP A 357 -24.36 -42.88 -18.47
C TRP A 357 -23.54 -44.11 -18.09
N MET A 358 -22.59 -43.96 -17.15
CA MET A 358 -21.69 -45.02 -16.69
C MET A 358 -22.45 -46.16 -16.00
N ARG A 359 -23.59 -45.87 -15.36
CA ARG A 359 -24.48 -46.90 -14.80
C ARG A 359 -25.20 -47.72 -15.87
N SER A 360 -25.46 -47.13 -17.03
CA SER A 360 -26.25 -47.76 -18.09
C SER A 360 -25.40 -48.52 -19.11
N HIS A 361 -24.12 -48.18 -19.28
CA HIS A 361 -23.25 -48.74 -20.32
C HIS A 361 -22.03 -49.41 -19.69
N ASN A 362 -21.87 -50.71 -19.99
CA ASN A 362 -20.69 -51.50 -19.61
C ASN A 362 -20.04 -52.07 -20.87
N ASP A 363 -19.33 -51.20 -21.60
CA ASP A 363 -18.66 -51.56 -22.85
C ASP A 363 -17.30 -52.21 -22.57
N TRP A 364 -17.22 -53.53 -22.79
CA TRP A 364 -16.06 -54.36 -22.45
C TRP A 364 -14.75 -53.95 -23.14
N TYR A 365 -14.81 -53.23 -24.27
CA TYR A 365 -13.64 -52.83 -25.05
C TYR A 365 -13.03 -51.49 -24.62
N ILE A 366 -13.73 -50.68 -23.81
CA ILE A 366 -13.29 -49.34 -23.39
C ILE A 366 -12.42 -49.39 -22.12
N GLY A 367 -12.44 -50.51 -21.38
CA GLY A 367 -11.64 -50.67 -20.15
C GLY A 367 -12.09 -49.72 -19.03
N LEU A 368 -13.40 -49.55 -18.87
CA LEU A 368 -14.01 -48.60 -17.93
C LEU A 368 -13.89 -48.99 -16.45
N GLU A 369 -13.23 -50.11 -16.10
CA GLU A 369 -13.13 -50.60 -14.71
C GLU A 369 -12.38 -49.61 -13.78
N GLU A 370 -11.35 -48.93 -14.27
CA GLU A 370 -10.66 -47.87 -13.51
C GLU A 370 -11.48 -46.58 -13.42
N ALA A 371 -12.25 -46.26 -14.47
CA ALA A 371 -13.07 -45.05 -14.56
C ALA A 371 -14.40 -45.15 -13.78
N GLN A 372 -14.99 -46.35 -13.66
CA GLN A 372 -16.15 -46.63 -12.80
C GLN A 372 -15.83 -46.47 -11.32
N ASN A 373 -14.57 -46.69 -10.93
CA ASN A 373 -14.08 -46.49 -9.57
C ASN A 373 -13.73 -45.03 -9.24
N ALA A 374 -13.80 -44.12 -10.22
CA ALA A 374 -13.62 -42.69 -9.99
C ALA A 374 -14.88 -42.11 -9.32
N HIS A 375 -14.72 -41.58 -8.11
CA HIS A 375 -15.84 -40.96 -7.39
C HIS A 375 -16.42 -39.79 -8.17
N PHE A 376 -17.74 -39.57 -8.06
CA PHE A 376 -18.46 -38.42 -8.60
C PHE A 376 -17.72 -37.08 -8.45
N GLY A 377 -17.03 -36.86 -7.32
CA GLY A 377 -16.23 -35.66 -7.07
C GLY A 377 -15.01 -35.49 -7.99
N PHE A 378 -14.33 -36.58 -8.37
CA PHE A 378 -13.23 -36.56 -9.34
C PHE A 378 -13.73 -36.24 -10.74
N ASN A 379 -14.85 -36.84 -11.16
CA ASN A 379 -15.49 -36.54 -12.45
C ASN A 379 -15.95 -35.07 -12.51
N PHE A 380 -16.58 -34.56 -11.44
CA PHE A 380 -16.94 -33.15 -11.31
C PHE A 380 -15.72 -32.23 -11.43
N LEU A 381 -14.64 -32.55 -10.72
CA LEU A 381 -13.43 -31.73 -10.73
C LEU A 381 -12.74 -31.77 -12.11
N THR A 382 -12.76 -32.91 -12.79
CA THR A 382 -12.26 -33.08 -14.16
C THR A 382 -13.02 -32.17 -15.13
N PHE A 383 -14.35 -32.15 -15.09
CA PHE A 383 -15.17 -31.26 -15.92
C PHE A 383 -14.97 -29.78 -15.56
N LEU A 384 -14.81 -29.46 -14.27
CA LEU A 384 -14.52 -28.10 -13.82
C LEU A 384 -13.19 -27.58 -14.40
N ILE A 385 -12.14 -28.42 -14.41
CA ILE A 385 -10.86 -28.09 -15.03
C ILE A 385 -10.98 -28.00 -16.54
N LEU A 386 -11.69 -28.92 -17.19
CA LEU A 386 -11.86 -28.95 -18.65
C LEU A 386 -12.53 -27.67 -19.19
N TYR A 387 -13.52 -27.16 -18.47
CA TYR A 387 -14.25 -25.95 -18.83
C TYR A 387 -13.61 -24.65 -18.32
N ASN A 388 -12.42 -24.69 -17.70
CA ASN A 388 -11.78 -23.49 -17.15
C ASN A 388 -11.51 -22.39 -18.20
N ASN A 389 -11.41 -22.78 -19.48
CA ASN A 389 -11.19 -21.88 -20.61
C ASN A 389 -12.39 -20.97 -20.90
N LEU A 390 -13.57 -21.20 -20.29
CA LEU A 390 -14.70 -20.27 -20.34
C LEU A 390 -14.37 -18.91 -19.75
N ILE A 391 -13.42 -18.85 -18.81
CA ILE A 391 -12.92 -17.60 -18.23
C ILE A 391 -11.55 -17.35 -18.86
N PRO A 392 -11.47 -16.60 -19.98
CA PRO A 392 -10.24 -16.40 -20.70
C PRO A 392 -9.24 -15.60 -19.85
N ILE A 393 -8.13 -16.24 -19.48
CA ILE A 393 -7.01 -15.58 -18.79
C ILE A 393 -6.52 -14.38 -19.62
N SER A 394 -6.51 -14.52 -20.95
CA SER A 394 -6.07 -13.50 -21.90
C SER A 394 -6.82 -12.19 -21.76
N LEU A 395 -8.13 -12.21 -21.44
CA LEU A 395 -8.94 -11.00 -21.25
C LEU A 395 -8.33 -10.08 -20.18
N GLN A 396 -7.93 -10.67 -19.05
CA GLN A 396 -7.32 -9.92 -17.95
C GLN A 396 -5.98 -9.30 -18.37
N VAL A 397 -5.15 -10.07 -19.09
CA VAL A 397 -3.84 -9.61 -19.56
C VAL A 397 -3.98 -8.47 -20.57
N THR A 398 -4.85 -8.66 -21.57
CA THR A 398 -5.09 -7.64 -22.59
C THR A 398 -5.64 -6.36 -21.99
N ALA A 399 -6.55 -6.43 -21.02
CA ALA A 399 -7.08 -5.24 -20.36
C ALA A 399 -6.01 -4.47 -19.59
N GLU A 400 -5.09 -5.15 -18.89
CA GLU A 400 -3.99 -4.49 -18.18
C GLU A 400 -2.98 -3.85 -19.14
N ILE A 401 -2.61 -4.57 -20.21
CA ILE A 401 -1.69 -4.06 -21.23
C ILE A 401 -2.29 -2.84 -21.94
N VAL A 402 -3.56 -2.89 -22.35
CA VAL A 402 -4.24 -1.77 -23.00
C VAL A 402 -4.26 -0.54 -22.09
N ARG A 403 -4.58 -0.70 -20.80
CA ARG A 403 -4.54 0.42 -19.84
C ARG A 403 -3.14 1.00 -19.69
N PHE A 404 -2.11 0.16 -19.67
CA PHE A 404 -0.72 0.61 -19.58
C PHE A 404 -0.33 1.47 -20.81
N PHE A 405 -0.67 1.02 -22.02
CA PHE A 405 -0.41 1.78 -23.23
C PHE A 405 -1.23 3.07 -23.30
N GLN A 406 -2.52 3.03 -22.94
CA GLN A 406 -3.38 4.22 -22.90
C GLN A 406 -2.81 5.29 -21.97
N VAL A 407 -2.40 4.92 -20.76
CA VAL A 407 -1.76 5.85 -19.81
C VAL A 407 -0.44 6.39 -20.36
N SER A 408 0.38 5.52 -20.96
CA SER A 408 1.68 5.94 -21.51
C SER A 408 1.53 6.93 -22.67
N ILE A 409 0.57 6.70 -23.58
CA ILE A 409 0.26 7.59 -24.70
C ILE A 409 -0.28 8.92 -24.16
N SER A 410 -1.26 8.87 -23.25
CA SER A 410 -1.92 10.07 -22.73
C SER A 410 -1.03 10.97 -21.89
N ILE A 411 0.10 10.47 -21.38
CA ILE A 411 1.13 11.27 -20.69
C ILE A 411 2.12 11.89 -21.68
N THR A 412 2.24 11.33 -22.89
CA THR A 412 3.21 11.78 -23.91
C THR A 412 2.64 12.85 -24.84
N THR A 413 1.32 12.87 -25.05
CA THR A 413 0.57 14.01 -25.61
C THR A 413 0.19 14.99 -24.53
#